data_AF-A0A2W6A101-F1
#
_entry.id   AF-A0A2W6A101-F1
#
_cell.length_a   1.000
_cell.length_b   1.000
_cell.length_c   1.000
_cell.angle_alpha   90.00
_cell.angle_beta   90.00
_cell.angle_gamma   90.00
#
_symmetry.space_group_name_H-M   'P 1'
#
loop_
_entity.id
_entity.type
_entity.pdbx_description
1 polymer ?
#
loop_
_entity_poly.entity_id
_entity_poly.type
_entity_poly.pdbx_seq_one_letter_code
_entity_poly.pdbx_strand_id
1 'polypeptide(L)'
;MLGLLWLIPAIPFASALALAVLRFPRKQVAWIAVGATAASTVVSLLVAIAFLSAPPAAHAYTQFLWTWFDVGGFRPEIAFYLDPLSSSIMNSVE
;
A
#
# COMPACT_ATOMS: atom_id res chain seq x y z
N MET A 1 3.52 -2.80 -13.22
CA MET A 1 2.87 -3.26 -11.95
C MET A 1 3.26 -2.40 -10.75
N LEU A 2 4.45 -1.81 -10.68
CA LEU A 2 4.87 -1.00 -9.51
C LEU A 2 3.95 0.18 -9.19
N GLY A 3 3.29 0.78 -10.18
CA GLY A 3 2.28 1.83 -9.95
C GLY A 3 1.01 1.38 -9.20
N LEU A 4 0.89 0.10 -8.83
CA LEU A 4 -0.19 -0.43 -7.98
C LEU A 4 0.14 -0.29 -6.48
N LEU A 5 1.32 0.21 -6.11
CA LEU A 5 1.77 0.36 -4.71
C LEU A 5 0.74 1.08 -3.83
N TRP A 6 0.08 2.10 -4.36
CA TRP A 6 -0.94 2.85 -3.62
C TRP A 6 -2.18 2.01 -3.21
N LEU A 7 -2.47 0.90 -3.91
CA LEU A 7 -3.60 0.02 -3.56
C LEU A 7 -3.33 -0.77 -2.28
N ILE A 8 -2.07 -1.06 -1.96
CA ILE A 8 -1.69 -1.86 -0.80
C ILE A 8 -2.24 -1.23 0.50
N PRO A 9 -2.00 0.07 0.79
CA PRO A 9 -2.65 0.73 1.92
C PRO A 9 -4.09 1.17 1.63
N ALA A 10 -4.46 1.48 0.38
CA ALA A 10 -5.79 2.00 0.09
C ALA A 10 -6.91 0.96 0.28
N ILE A 11 -6.68 -0.31 -0.05
CA ILE A 11 -7.66 -1.40 0.14
C ILE A 11 -8.06 -1.59 1.62
N PRO A 12 -7.13 -1.81 2.57
CA PRO A 12 -7.47 -1.97 3.97
C PRO A 12 -8.00 -0.66 4.59
N PHE A 13 -7.55 0.50 4.11
CA PHE A 13 -8.09 1.78 4.56
C PHE A 13 -9.55 1.97 4.11
N ALA A 14 -9.86 1.67 2.85
CA ALA A 14 -11.21 1.75 2.32
C ALA A 14 -12.16 0.78 3.02
N SER A 15 -11.71 -0.44 3.33
CA SER A 15 -12.52 -1.40 4.09
C SER A 15 -12.75 -0.93 5.52
N ALA A 16 -11.73 -0.42 6.21
CA ALA A 16 -11.85 0.14 7.55
C ALA A 16 -12.83 1.33 7.57
N LEU A 17 -12.72 2.24 6.60
CA LEU A 17 -13.62 3.39 6.48
C LEU A 17 -15.07 2.95 6.22
N ALA A 18 -15.28 2.00 5.30
CA ALA A 18 -16.60 1.46 5.03
C ALA A 18 -17.23 0.82 6.27
N LEU A 19 -16.46 0.02 7.01
CA LEU A 19 -16.90 -0.62 8.25
C LEU A 19 -17.14 0.37 9.40
N ALA A 20 -16.43 1.51 9.41
CA ALA A 20 -16.59 2.55 10.43
C ALA A 20 -17.84 3.42 10.20
N VAL A 21 -18.17 3.72 8.94
CA VAL A 21 -19.28 4.61 8.58
C VAL A 21 -20.62 3.86 8.44
N LEU A 22 -20.59 2.64 7.91
CA LEU A 22 -21.78 1.86 7.60
C LEU A 22 -22.04 0.77 8.65
N ARG A 23 -23.31 0.42 8.87
CA ARG A 23 -23.68 -0.68 9.76
C ARG A 23 -23.80 -1.99 8.99
N PHE A 24 -22.93 -2.95 9.30
CA PHE A 24 -22.97 -4.30 8.76
C PHE A 24 -23.27 -5.35 9.86
N PRO A 25 -23.94 -6.46 9.53
CA PRO A 25 -24.05 -7.62 10.40
C PRO A 25 -22.67 -8.23 10.66
N ARG A 26 -22.46 -8.78 11.87
CA ARG A 26 -21.15 -9.28 12.35
C ARG A 26 -20.43 -10.21 11.36
N LYS A 27 -21.16 -11.09 10.67
CA LYS A 27 -20.58 -11.99 9.68
C LYS A 27 -19.96 -11.24 8.49
N GLN A 28 -20.63 -10.20 7.99
CA GLN A 28 -20.13 -9.43 6.85
C GLN A 28 -18.92 -8.58 7.22
N VAL A 29 -18.87 -8.03 8.44
CA VAL A 29 -17.71 -7.28 8.95
C VAL A 29 -16.43 -8.14 8.85
N ALA A 30 -16.50 -9.39 9.35
CA ALA A 30 -15.35 -10.29 9.31
C ALA A 30 -14.90 -10.60 7.88
N TRP A 31 -15.84 -10.91 6.98
CA TRP A 31 -15.51 -11.20 5.58
C TRP A 31 -14.91 -9.99 4.84
N ILE A 32 -15.44 -8.78 5.08
CA ILE A 32 -14.94 -7.56 4.45
C ILE A 32 -13.53 -7.25 4.93
N ALA A 33 -13.29 -7.30 6.25
CA ALA A 33 -11.98 -7.01 6.83
C ALA A 33 -10.93 -8.02 6.34
N VAL A 34 -11.20 -9.32 6.49
CA VAL A 34 -10.26 -10.38 6.08
C VAL A 34 -10.06 -10.38 4.57
N GLY A 35 -11.12 -10.21 3.78
CA GLY A 35 -11.04 -10.15 2.33
C GLY A 35 -10.21 -8.96 1.84
N ALA A 36 -10.34 -7.79 2.47
CA ALA A 36 -9.54 -6.61 2.14
C ALA A 36 -8.07 -6.82 2.50
N THR A 37 -7.76 -7.37 3.67
CA THR A 37 -6.37 -7.68 4.06
C THR A 37 -5.76 -8.71 3.11
N ALA A 38 -6.46 -9.80 2.81
CA ALA A 38 -5.98 -10.84 1.89
C ALA A 38 -5.75 -10.28 0.47
N ALA A 39 -6.67 -9.45 -0.04
CA ALA A 39 -6.51 -8.79 -1.33
C ALA A 39 -5.27 -7.87 -1.35
N SER A 40 -5.05 -7.10 -0.28
CA SER A 40 -3.87 -6.25 -0.14
C SER A 40 -2.57 -7.07 -0.11
N THR A 41 -2.54 -8.19 0.62
CA THR A 41 -1.38 -9.11 0.63
C THR A 41 -1.09 -9.68 -0.75
N VAL A 42 -2.12 -10.07 -1.51
CA VAL A 42 -1.93 -10.55 -2.89
C VAL A 42 -1.32 -9.47 -3.78
N VAL A 43 -1.80 -8.22 -3.68
CA VAL A 43 -1.22 -7.09 -4.43
C VAL A 43 0.24 -6.86 -4.02
N SER A 44 0.55 -6.89 -2.72
CA SER A 44 1.93 -6.77 -2.21
C SER A 44 2.86 -7.83 -2.80
N LEU A 45 2.43 -9.10 -2.80
CA LEU A 45 3.20 -10.20 -3.34
C LEU A 45 3.45 -10.04 -4.85
N LEU A 46 2.43 -9.63 -5.61
CA LEU A 46 2.57 -9.35 -7.04
C LEU A 46 3.53 -8.20 -7.32
N VAL A 47 3.49 -7.13 -6.51
CA VAL A 47 4.44 -6.01 -6.60
C VAL A 47 5.86 -6.48 -6.28
N ALA A 48 6.05 -7.31 -5.26
CA ALA A 48 7.35 -7.88 -4.91
C ALA A 48 7.92 -8.76 -6.03
N ILE A 49 7.12 -9.65 -6.62
CA ILE A 49 7.53 -10.47 -7.77
C ILE A 49 7.93 -9.59 -8.96
N ALA A 50 7.14 -8.54 -9.26
CA ALA A 50 7.43 -7.62 -10.35
C ALA A 50 8.73 -6.83 -10.09
N PHE A 51 8.96 -6.40 -8.85
CA PHE A 51 10.17 -5.70 -8.44
C PHE A 51 11.43 -6.58 -8.56
N LEU A 52 11.33 -7.86 -8.18
CA LEU A 52 12.44 -8.81 -8.30
C LEU A 52 12.73 -9.22 -9.75
N SER A 53 11.68 -9.32 -10.58
CA SER A 53 11.78 -9.77 -11.98
C SER A 53 12.33 -8.69 -12.90
N ALA A 54 12.11 -7.41 -12.59
CA ALA A 54 12.65 -6.26 -13.32
C ALA A 54 13.08 -5.16 -12.33
N PRO A 55 14.22 -5.33 -11.66
CA PRO A 55 14.71 -4.37 -10.68
C PRO A 55 14.92 -2.99 -11.33
N PRO A 56 14.45 -1.89 -10.72
CA PRO A 56 14.78 -0.55 -11.15
C PRO A 56 16.30 -0.31 -11.11
N ALA A 57 16.82 0.57 -11.96
CA ALA A 57 18.26 0.84 -12.06
C ALA A 57 18.91 1.29 -10.73
N ALA A 58 18.13 1.90 -9.83
CA ALA A 58 18.57 2.33 -8.50
C ALA A 58 18.21 1.35 -7.37
N HIS A 59 17.69 0.15 -7.71
CA HIS A 59 17.10 -0.81 -6.77
C HIS A 59 16.03 -0.21 -5.83
N ALA A 60 15.41 0.89 -6.26
CA ALA A 60 14.36 1.57 -5.55
C ALA A 60 13.35 2.14 -6.55
N TYR A 61 12.10 2.20 -6.14
CA TYR A 61 11.00 2.78 -6.88
C TYR A 61 10.26 3.75 -5.97
N THR A 62 10.13 5.01 -6.42
CA THR A 62 9.39 6.04 -5.69
C THR A 62 8.15 6.43 -6.49
N GLN A 63 6.99 6.33 -5.87
CA GLN A 63 5.72 6.82 -6.40
C GLN A 63 5.32 8.08 -5.65
N PHE A 64 5.57 9.24 -6.27
CA PHE A 64 5.12 10.53 -5.78
C PHE A 64 3.58 10.61 -5.77
N LEU A 65 3.02 11.20 -4.72
CA LEU A 65 1.58 11.44 -4.60
C LEU A 65 1.26 12.94 -4.62
N TRP A 66 1.77 13.70 -3.65
CA TRP A 66 1.61 15.16 -3.57
C TRP A 66 2.66 15.80 -2.66
N THR A 67 2.80 17.13 -2.73
CA THR A 67 3.60 17.91 -1.76
C THR A 67 2.71 18.32 -0.59
N TRP A 68 3.10 17.99 0.64
CA TRP A 68 2.25 18.20 1.82
C TRP A 68 2.01 19.69 2.09
N PHE A 69 3.08 20.47 2.11
CA PHE A 69 3.04 21.93 2.17
C PHE A 69 4.32 22.51 1.56
N ASP A 70 4.29 23.79 1.21
CA ASP A 70 5.44 24.52 0.65
C ASP A 70 5.61 25.83 1.41
N VAL A 71 6.72 25.95 2.14
CA VAL A 71 7.04 27.14 2.92
C VAL A 71 8.53 27.45 2.82
N GLY A 72 8.88 28.65 2.35
CA GLY A 72 10.25 29.17 2.41
C GLY A 72 11.31 28.31 1.70
N GLY A 73 10.93 27.56 0.65
CA GLY A 73 11.81 26.64 -0.07
C GLY A 73 11.85 25.21 0.50
N PHE A 74 11.16 24.94 1.60
CA PHE A 74 10.97 23.59 2.13
C PHE A 74 9.67 22.97 1.57
N ARG A 75 9.83 21.86 0.86
CA ARG A 75 8.75 21.18 0.10
C ARG A 75 8.72 19.67 0.43
N PRO A 76 8.27 19.27 1.62
CA PRO A 76 8.15 17.87 1.97
C PRO A 76 7.12 17.17 1.07
N GLU A 77 7.55 16.09 0.44
CA GLU A 77 6.73 15.27 -0.46
C GLU A 77 6.15 14.06 0.29
N ILE A 78 4.92 13.70 -0.08
CA ILE A 78 4.30 12.43 0.28
C ILE A 78 4.44 11.50 -0.92
N ALA A 79 5.19 10.41 -0.73
CA ALA A 79 5.46 9.42 -1.76
C ALA A 79 5.51 8.02 -1.15
N PHE A 80 5.16 7.00 -1.94
CA PHE A 80 5.46 5.62 -1.60
C PHE A 80 6.86 5.27 -2.08
N TYR A 81 7.72 4.85 -1.16
CA TYR A 81 9.07 4.42 -1.46
C TYR A 81 9.16 2.89 -1.30
N LEU A 82 9.59 2.22 -2.36
CA LEU A 82 9.77 0.77 -2.41
C LEU A 82 11.24 0.44 -2.72
N ASP A 83 11.83 -0.36 -1.86
CA ASP A 83 13.20 -0.89 -1.92
C ASP A 83 13.21 -2.32 -1.34
N PRO A 84 14.35 -3.02 -1.31
CA PRO A 84 14.40 -4.38 -0.78
C PRO A 84 13.98 -4.49 0.70
N LEU A 85 14.29 -3.49 1.52
CA LEU A 85 13.98 -3.49 2.96
C LEU A 85 12.48 -3.26 3.23
N SER A 86 11.89 -2.25 2.60
CA SER A 86 10.45 -1.98 2.67
C SER A 86 9.63 -3.13 2.09
N SER A 87 10.10 -3.77 1.01
CA SER A 87 9.47 -4.96 0.44
C SER A 87 9.45 -6.14 1.41
N SER A 88 10.55 -6.38 2.16
CA SER A 88 10.58 -7.46 3.14
C SER A 88 9.68 -7.18 4.34
N ILE A 89 9.67 -5.94 4.85
CA ILE A 89 8.79 -5.54 5.95
C ILE A 89 7.31 -5.71 5.56
N MET A 90 6.93 -5.28 4.37
CA MET A 90 5.54 -5.32 3.90
C MET A 90 4.99 -6.74 3.73
N ASN A 91 5.87 -7.71 3.40
CA ASN A 91 5.49 -9.12 3.22
C ASN A 91 5.74 -9.98 4.46
N SER A 92 6.23 -9.40 5.55
CA SER A 92 6.44 -10.13 6.80
C SER A 92 5.09 -10.57 7.38
N VAL A 93 4.97 -11.88 7.66
CA VAL A 93 3.82 -12.47 8.36
C VAL A 93 4.39 -13.06 9.65
N GLU A 94 4.56 -12.20 10.66
CA GLU A 94 4.87 -12.59 12.04
C GLU A 94 3.62 -12.42 12.93
#